data_AF-A0A964LZN5-F1
#
_entry.id   AF-A0A964LZN5-F1
#
_cell.length_a   1.000
_cell.length_b   1.000
_cell.length_c   1.000
_cell.angle_alpha   90.00
_cell.angle_beta   90.00
_cell.angle_gamma   90.00
#
_symmetry.space_group_name_H-M   'P 1'
#
loop_
_entity.id
_entity.type
_entity.pdbx_description
1 polymer ?
#
loop_
_entity_poly.entity_id
_entity_poly.type
_entity_poly.pdbx_seq_one_letter_code
_entity_poly.pdbx_strand_id
1 'polypeptide(L)' 'MTPTPLLQFTSVRTSVVDGKTLIGLKHTAKTSAGLPVSTTWIDMPPEDVERLIKTLQDTLAELGRK' A
#
# COMPACT_ATOMS: atom_id res chain seq x y z
N MET A 1 -15.79 -17.18 12.05
CA MET A 1 -14.65 -16.34 11.60
C MET A 1 -15.17 -15.41 10.51
N THR A 2 -14.91 -14.11 10.62
CA THR A 2 -15.18 -13.18 9.51
C THR A 2 -14.06 -13.36 8.49
N PRO A 3 -14.36 -13.69 7.23
CA PRO A 3 -13.32 -13.92 6.24
C PRO A 3 -12.53 -12.64 5.98
N THR A 4 -11.21 -12.73 6.09
CA THR A 4 -10.29 -11.61 5.86
C THR A 4 -10.37 -11.18 4.39
N PRO A 5 -10.59 -9.88 4.10
CA PRO A 5 -10.54 -9.37 2.74
C PRO A 5 -9.18 -9.68 2.07
N LEU A 6 -9.21 -10.13 0.83
CA LEU A 6 -8.01 -10.43 0.06
C LEU A 6 -7.59 -9.21 -0.75
N LEU A 7 -6.35 -8.74 -0.53
CA LEU A 7 -5.76 -7.68 -1.34
C LEU A 7 -5.81 -8.08 -2.83
N GLN A 8 -6.29 -7.17 -3.66
CA GLN A 8 -6.31 -7.35 -5.12
C GLN A 8 -5.15 -6.60 -5.75
N PHE A 9 -5.05 -5.31 -5.46
CA PHE A 9 -3.98 -4.45 -5.97
C PHE A 9 -3.80 -3.21 -5.09
N THR A 10 -2.64 -2.59 -5.24
CA THR A 10 -2.32 -1.29 -4.67
C THR A 10 -2.19 -0.28 -5.79
N SER A 11 -2.94 0.82 -5.71
CA SER A 11 -2.79 1.97 -6.60
C SER A 11 -1.76 2.93 -6.04
N VAL A 12 -0.96 3.51 -6.93
CA VAL A 12 0.03 4.54 -6.62
C VAL A 12 -0.30 5.80 -7.42
N ARG A 13 -0.19 6.96 -6.79
CA ARG A 13 -0.31 8.27 -7.48
C ARG A 13 0.75 9.23 -6.97
N THR A 14 1.06 10.24 -7.77
CA THR A 14 1.80 11.41 -7.33
C THR A 14 0.82 12.58 -7.21
N SER A 15 0.99 13.41 -6.18
CA SER A 15 0.22 14.63 -5.99
C SER A 15 1.12 15.76 -5.51
N VAL A 16 0.68 17.00 -5.70
CA VAL A 16 1.35 18.18 -5.14
C VAL A 16 0.35 18.88 -4.22
N VAL A 17 0.69 19.00 -2.94
CA VAL A 17 -0.12 19.66 -1.91
C VAL A 17 0.75 20.71 -1.24
N ASP A 18 0.31 21.97 -1.25
CA ASP A 18 1.06 23.12 -0.71
C ASP A 18 2.52 23.21 -1.23
N GLY A 19 2.71 22.93 -2.52
CA GLY A 19 4.02 22.94 -3.18
C GLY A 19 4.93 21.75 -2.83
N LYS A 20 4.47 20.80 -2.02
CA LYS A 20 5.19 19.58 -1.66
C LYS A 20 4.69 18.40 -2.51
N THR A 21 5.63 17.67 -3.10
CA THR A 21 5.33 16.42 -3.79
C THR A 21 5.06 15.32 -2.77
N LEU A 22 3.93 14.63 -2.91
CA LEU A 22 3.54 13.48 -2.11
C LEU A 22 3.24 12.29 -3.02
N ILE A 23 3.49 11.09 -2.50
CA ILE A 23 3.18 9.81 -3.13
C ILE A 23 2.02 9.18 -2.37
N GLY A 24 0.89 9.02 -3.05
CA GLY A 24 -0.32 8.42 -2.52
C GLY A 24 -0.37 6.92 -2.78
N LEU A 25 -0.67 6.14 -1.75
CA LEU A 25 -0.96 4.70 -1.83
C LEU A 25 -2.42 4.43 -1.47
N LYS A 26 -3.08 3.53 -2.21
CA LYS A 26 -4.42 3.03 -1.89
C LYS A 26 -4.53 1.54 -2.14
N HIS A 27 -5.00 0.80 -1.14
CA HIS A 27 -5.24 -0.63 -1.28
C HIS A 27 -6.68 -0.88 -1.72
N THR A 28 -6.84 -1.79 -2.68
CA THR A 28 -8.14 -2.34 -3.06
C THR A 28 -8.13 -3.83 -2.75
N ALA A 29 -9.08 -4.27 -1.93
CA ALA A 29 -9.30 -5.66 -1.55
C ALA A 29 -10.69 -6.13 -1.97
N LYS A 30 -10.94 -7.43 -1.95
CA LYS A 30 -12.29 -8.00 -2.07
C LYS A 30 -12.68 -8.68 -0.78
N THR A 31 -13.92 -8.47 -0.35
CA THR A 31 -14.56 -9.29 0.69
C THR A 31 -14.79 -10.71 0.18
N SER A 32 -15.16 -11.62 1.08
CA SER A 32 -15.59 -12.97 0.72
C SER A 32 -16.80 -13.02 -0.22
N ALA A 33 -17.65 -11.99 -0.20
CA ALA A 33 -18.80 -11.86 -1.08
C ALA A 33 -18.41 -11.30 -2.47
N GLY A 34 -17.11 -11.10 -2.74
CA GLY A 34 -16.61 -10.56 -4.00
C GLY A 34 -16.76 -9.04 -4.14
N LEU A 35 -17.31 -8.36 -3.13
CA LEU A 35 -17.48 -6.91 -3.14
C LEU A 35 -16.14 -6.20 -2.92
N PRO A 36 -15.80 -5.18 -3.74
CA PRO A 36 -14.58 -4.42 -3.56
C PRO A 36 -14.65 -3.54 -2.31
N VAL A 37 -13.56 -3.49 -1.56
CA VAL A 37 -13.32 -2.57 -0.45
C VAL A 37 -12.02 -1.84 -0.75
N SER A 38 -12.06 -0.51 -0.77
CA SER A 38 -10.87 0.31 -0.96
C SER A 38 -10.57 1.08 0.31
N THR A 39 -9.29 1.21 0.66
CA THR A 39 -8.87 2.12 1.73
C THR A 39 -8.94 3.57 1.26
N THR A 40 -8.83 4.51 2.20
CA THR A 40 -8.49 5.89 1.86
C THR A 40 -7.08 5.97 1.30
N TRP A 41 -6.78 7.05 0.59
CA TRP A 41 -5.42 7.35 0.19
C TRP A 41 -4.57 7.66 1.42
N ILE A 42 -3.35 7.13 1.43
CA ILE A 42 -2.30 7.49 2.37
C ILE A 42 -1.24 8.22 1.55
N ASP A 43 -1.14 9.54 1.73
CA ASP A 43 -0.16 10.36 1.04
C ASP A 43 1.09 10.50 1.91
N MET A 44 2.25 10.16 1.35
CA MET A 44 3.54 10.15 2.05
C MET A 44 4.58 11.02 1.31
N PRO A 45 5.51 11.65 2.04
CA PRO A 45 6.70 12.22 1.44
C PRO A 45 7.54 11.16 0.69
N PRO A 46 8.27 11.54 -0.38
CA PRO A 46 9.12 10.60 -1.11
C PRO A 46 10.12 9.84 -0.23
N GLU A 47 10.72 10.51 0.75
CA GLU A 47 11.69 9.92 1.68
C GLU A 47 11.08 8.83 2.59
N ASP A 48 9.80 8.95 2.94
CA ASP A 48 9.08 7.92 3.68
C ASP A 48 8.77 6.71 2.80
N VAL A 49 8.46 6.95 1.52
CA VAL A 49 8.23 5.87 0.55
C VAL A 49 9.51 5.08 0.29
N GLU A 50 10.66 5.75 0.16
CA GLU A 50 11.95 5.07 0.03
C GLU A 50 12.25 4.16 1.23
N ARG A 51 12.02 4.65 2.45
CA ARG A 51 12.14 3.85 3.68
C ARG A 51 11.19 2.65 3.66
N LEU A 52 9.93 2.87 3.28
CA LEU A 52 8.95 1.80 3.18
C LEU A 52 9.39 0.71 2.18
N ILE A 53 9.85 1.11 0.99
CA ILE A 53 10.35 0.18 -0.04
C ILE A 53 11.49 -0.67 0.54
N LYS A 54 12.44 -0.03 1.23
CA LYS A 54 13.57 -0.74 1.86
C LYS A 54 13.09 -1.77 2.88
N THR A 55 12.18 -1.39 3.78
CA THR A 55 11.62 -2.31 4.78
C THR A 55 10.88 -3.48 4.12
N LEU A 56 10.12 -3.23 3.06
CA LEU A 56 9.43 -4.30 2.32
C LEU A 56 10.41 -5.26 1.66
N GLN A 57 11.46 -4.74 1.02
CA GLN A 57 12.51 -5.56 0.42
C GLN A 57 13.21 -6.44 1.46
N ASP A 58 13.56 -5.87 2.61
CA ASP A 58 14.22 -6.60 3.70
C ASP A 58 13.31 -7.70 4.28
N THR A 59 12.02 -7.40 4.45
CA THR A 59 11.01 -8.36 4.91
C THR A 59 10.86 -9.53 3.93
N LEU A 60 10.80 -9.24 2.62
CA LEU A 60 10.71 -10.28 1.59
C LEU A 60 11.98 -11.14 1.54
N ALA A 61 13.15 -10.52 1.66
CA ALA A 61 14.42 -11.23 1.70
C ALA A 61 14.55 -12.14 2.93
N GLU A 62 13.93 -11.78 4.07
CA GLU A 62 13.85 -12.66 5.24
C GLU A 62 12.91 -13.86 5.00
N LEU A 63 11.75 -13.65 4.38
CA LEU A 63 10.82 -14.74 4.06
C LEU A 63 11.43 -15.77 3.09
N GLY A 64 12.22 -15.33 2.11
CA GLY A 64 12.88 -16.21 1.15
C GLY A 64 14.09 -16.97 1.69
N ARG A 65 14.53 -16.69 2.92
CA ARG A 65 15.62 -17.41 3.61
C ARG A 65 15.15 -18.63 4.40
N LYS A 66 13.84 -18.90 4.40
CA LYS A 66 13.18 -20.02 5.08
C LYS A 66 12.83 -21.12 4.11
#